data_AF-A0A357AGQ0-F1
#
_entry.id   AF-A0A357AGQ0-F1
#
_cell.length_a   1.000
_cell.length_b   1.000
_cell.length_c   1.000
_cell.angle_alpha   90.00
_cell.angle_beta   90.00
_cell.angle_gamma   90.00
#
_symmetry.space_group_name_H-M   'P 1'
#
loop_
_entity.id
_entity.type
_entity.pdbx_description
1 polymer ?
#
loop_
_entity_poly.entity_id
_entity_poly.type
_entity_poly.pdbx_seq_one_letter_code
_entity_poly.pdbx_strand_id
1 'polypeptide(L)' 'MDDRCEGCLKIGQIAPDFSAQSTYGPVSLSDYKGKWLVFFSHPGDFTPVCTTEFITFA' A
#
# COMPACT_ATOMS: atom_id res chain seq x y z
N MET A 1 6.31 22.08 16.85
CA MET A 1 5.09 21.26 16.66
C MET A 1 4.96 21.13 15.16
N ASP A 2 5.71 20.21 14.56
CA ASP A 2 5.97 20.18 13.12
C ASP A 2 4.78 19.59 12.35
N ASP A 3 4.27 20.41 11.43
CA ASP A 3 3.21 20.19 10.45
C ASP A 3 3.64 19.19 9.35
N ARG A 4 3.99 17.95 9.72
CA ARG A 4 4.54 16.95 8.78
C ARG A 4 3.50 16.29 7.86
N CYS A 5 2.69 17.06 7.11
CA CYS A 5 2.05 16.45 5.93
C CYS A 5 2.01 17.34 4.69
N GLU A 6 3.15 17.93 4.33
CA GLU A 6 3.41 18.30 2.94
C GLU A 6 3.56 17.02 2.09
N GLY A 7 2.44 16.48 1.57
CA GLY A 7 2.42 15.30 0.69
C GLY A 7 1.36 14.24 1.00
N CYS A 8 0.49 14.46 1.99
CA CYS A 8 -0.62 13.55 2.28
C CYS A 8 -1.54 13.38 1.04
N LEU A 9 -1.83 12.13 0.67
CA LEU A 9 -2.81 11.80 -0.37
C LEU A 9 -4.21 12.21 0.06
N LYS A 10 -4.98 12.81 -0.84
CA LYS A 10 -6.38 13.20 -0.61
C LYS A 10 -7.32 12.31 -1.41
N ILE A 11 -8.51 12.09 -0.87
CA ILE A 11 -9.58 11.36 -1.57
C ILE A 11 -9.90 12.06 -2.89
N GLY A 12 -10.02 11.28 -3.97
CA GLY A 12 -10.30 11.78 -5.32
C GLY A 12 -9.06 12.19 -6.12
N GLN A 13 -7.86 12.19 -5.51
CA GLN A 13 -6.62 12.34 -6.26
C GLN A 13 -6.23 11.02 -6.93
N ILE A 14 -5.59 11.13 -8.10
CA ILE A 14 -4.95 9.98 -8.73
C ILE A 14 -3.81 9.52 -7.81
N ALA A 15 -3.79 8.23 -7.51
CA ALA A 15 -2.69 7.62 -6.78
C ALA A 15 -1.36 7.86 -7.52
N PRO A 16 -0.27 8.22 -6.81
CA PRO A 16 1.04 8.39 -7.42
C PRO A 16 1.51 7.09 -8.06
N ASP A 17 2.07 7.19 -9.26
CA ASP A 17 2.68 6.02 -9.88
C ASP A 17 3.94 5.62 -9.09
N PHE A 18 4.10 4.33 -8.86
CA PHE A 18 5.27 3.78 -8.17
C PHE A 18 5.62 2.43 -8.76
N SER A 19 6.92 2.10 -8.66
CA SER A 19 7.45 0.78 -8.96
C SER A 19 8.15 0.24 -7.73
N ALA A 20 7.82 -0.99 -7.35
CA ALA A 20 8.34 -1.64 -6.16
C ALA A 20 8.74 -3.08 -6.47
N GLN A 21 9.70 -3.59 -5.69
CA GLN A 21 9.99 -5.02 -5.69
C GLN A 21 8.94 -5.73 -4.83
N SER A 22 8.25 -6.71 -5.42
CA SER A 22 7.31 -7.56 -4.71
C SER A 22 7.83 -8.99 -4.64
N THR A 23 7.16 -9.82 -3.84
CA THR A 23 7.40 -11.27 -3.79
C THR A 23 7.10 -11.98 -5.11
N TYR A 24 6.38 -11.35 -6.03
CA TYR A 24 6.11 -11.82 -7.39
C TYR A 24 7.04 -11.21 -8.44
N GLY A 25 8.07 -10.47 -8.01
CA GLY A 25 8.98 -9.72 -8.87
C GLY A 25 8.66 -8.21 -8.92
N PRO A 26 9.29 -7.45 -9.82
CA PRO A 26 9.04 -6.03 -9.98
C PRO A 26 7.60 -5.77 -10.41
N VAL A 27 6.91 -4.86 -9.73
CA VAL A 27 5.54 -4.44 -10.06
C VAL A 27 5.46 -2.92 -10.10
N SER A 28 4.63 -2.39 -10.99
CA SER A 28 4.24 -0.98 -11.05
C SER A 28 2.75 -0.82 -10.82
N LEU A 29 2.33 0.34 -10.29
CA LEU A 29 0.90 0.63 -10.15
C LEU A 29 0.20 0.61 -11.52
N SER A 30 0.92 0.98 -12.57
CA SER A 30 0.44 1.00 -13.95
C SER A 30 0.06 -0.38 -14.51
N ASP A 31 0.65 -1.47 -14.00
CA ASP A 31 0.37 -2.85 -14.43
C ASP A 31 -1.06 -3.29 -14.06
N TYR A 32 -1.68 -2.59 -13.11
CA TYR A 32 -3.02 -2.90 -12.60
C TYR A 32 -4.12 -1.96 -13.13
N LYS A 33 -3.83 -1.16 -14.16
CA LYS A 33 -4.81 -0.24 -14.78
C LYS A 33 -6.11 -0.95 -15.16
N GLY A 34 -7.24 -0.30 -14.89
CA GLY A 34 -8.57 -0.81 -15.19
C GLY A 34 -9.14 -1.77 -14.13
N LYS A 35 -8.42 -2.01 -13.02
CA LYS A 35 -8.90 -2.79 -11.87
C LYS A 35 -8.99 -1.90 -10.63
N TRP A 36 -9.90 -2.23 -9.72
CA TRP A 36 -9.88 -1.68 -8.36
C TRP A 36 -8.75 -2.33 -7.57
N LEU A 37 -8.00 -1.50 -6.83
CA LEU A 37 -6.82 -1.90 -6.07
C LEU A 37 -6.92 -1.36 -4.65
N VAL A 38 -6.55 -2.20 -3.69
CA VAL A 38 -6.39 -1.81 -2.29
C VAL A 38 -4.91 -1.95 -1.94
N PHE A 39 -4.26 -0.84 -1.64
CA PHE A 39 -2.87 -0.81 -1.18
C PHE A 39 -2.86 -0.56 0.34
N PHE A 40 -2.19 -1.43 1.08
CA PHE A 40 -2.07 -1.33 2.53
C PHE A 40 -0.62 -1.61 2.95
N SER A 41 -0.22 -1.08 4.10
CA SER A 41 1.11 -1.28 4.68
C SER A 41 0.99 -1.82 6.09
N HIS A 42 1.97 -2.61 6.52
CA HIS A 42 2.13 -3.04 7.90
C HIS A 42 3.54 -2.60 8.38
N PRO A 43 3.73 -2.33 9.69
CA PRO A 43 4.96 -1.71 10.20
C PRO A 43 6.20 -2.62 10.14
N GLY A 44 6.00 -3.93 10.11
CA GLY A 44 7.08 -4.91 9.96
C GLY A 44 6.53 -6.32 9.81
N ASP A 45 7.31 -7.19 9.18
CA ASP A 45 7.02 -8.63 9.15
C ASP A 45 7.23 -9.25 10.55
N PHE A 46 6.30 -10.11 10.99
CA PHE A 46 6.37 -10.87 12.25
C PHE A 46 6.41 -10.04 13.56
N THR A 47 5.73 -8.90 13.63
CA THR A 47 5.42 -8.23 14.91
C THR A 47 4.18 -8.86 15.58
N PRO A 48 4.15 -9.09 16.92
CA PRO A 48 3.17 -9.97 17.60
C PRO A 48 1.74 -9.42 17.73
N VAL A 49 1.35 -8.49 16.85
CA VAL A 49 -0.03 -8.09 16.61
C VAL A 49 -0.20 -8.07 15.09
N CYS A 50 -0.42 -9.23 14.46
CA CYS A 50 -0.85 -9.36 13.06
C CYS A 50 -1.07 -10.82 12.56
N THR A 51 -1.32 -11.81 13.43
CA THR A 51 -1.76 -13.15 12.94
C THR A 51 -3.27 -13.22 12.69
N THR A 52 -4.06 -12.23 13.15
CA THR A 52 -5.51 -12.17 12.96
C THR A 52 -5.97 -11.27 11.80
N GLU A 53 -5.17 -10.33 11.30
CA GLU A 53 -5.55 -9.50 10.13
C GLU A 53 -5.33 -10.21 8.78
N PHE A 54 -4.46 -11.22 8.70
CA PHE A 54 -4.17 -11.91 7.44
C PHE A 54 -5.25 -12.94 7.01
N ILE A 55 -6.15 -13.36 7.92
CA ILE A 55 -7.11 -14.46 7.65
C ILE A 55 -8.43 -13.96 7.05
N THR A 56 -8.80 -12.70 7.21
CA THR A 56 -10.13 -12.20 6.76
C THR A 56 -10.17 -11.75 5.30
N PHE A 57 -9.03 -11.62 4.62
CA PHE A 57 -8.97 -11.19 3.21
C PHE A 57 -8.49 -12.26 2.22
N ALA A 58 -8.12 -13.46 2.68
CA ALA A 58 -7.71 -14.58 1.83
C ALA A 58 -8.90 -15.38 1.29
#